data_AF-A0A355V1M2-F1
#
_entry.id   AF-A0A355V1M2-F1
#
_cell.length_a   1.000
_cell.length_b   1.000
_cell.length_c   1.000
_cell.angle_alpha   90.00
_cell.angle_beta   90.00
_cell.angle_gamma   90.00
#
_symmetry.space_group_name_H-M   'P 1'
#
loop_
_entity.id
_entity.type
_entity.pdbx_description
1 polymer ?
#
loop_
_entity_poly.entity_id
_entity_poly.type
_entity_poly.pdbx_seq_one_letter_code
_entity_poly.pdbx_strand_id
1 'polypeptide(L)' 'DNGNSIKMIVKGDGFLYNMVRIMVGTLLSVNEGLIKIDELPDIMAAGERRFAGKTAQAHGLYLNKVFY' A
#
# COMPACT_ATOMS: atom_id res chain seq x y z
N ASP A 1 -17.68 -11.43 -8.78
CA ASP A 1 -16.27 -11.64 -8.42
C ASP A 1 -15.85 -13.08 -8.68
N ASN A 2 -15.17 -13.32 -9.80
CA ASN A 2 -14.75 -14.66 -10.26
C ASN A 2 -13.42 -15.13 -9.63
N GLY A 3 -13.13 -14.80 -8.36
CA GLY A 3 -11.95 -15.29 -7.62
C GLY A 3 -10.57 -14.77 -8.07
N ASN A 4 -10.45 -14.07 -9.20
CA ASN A 4 -9.17 -13.61 -9.78
C ASN A 4 -8.74 -12.19 -9.36
N SER A 5 -9.33 -11.61 -8.31
CA SER A 5 -8.97 -10.26 -7.85
C SER A 5 -8.75 -10.22 -6.34
N ILE A 6 -7.77 -9.40 -5.93
CA ILE A 6 -7.49 -9.09 -4.53
C ILE A 6 -7.96 -7.66 -4.27
N LYS A 7 -8.76 -7.46 -3.23
CA LYS A 7 -9.23 -6.15 -2.79
C LYS A 7 -8.55 -5.77 -1.48
N MET A 8 -7.81 -4.66 -1.49
CA MET A 8 -7.20 -4.08 -0.30
C MET A 8 -8.07 -2.92 0.20
N ILE A 9 -8.58 -3.01 1.42
CA ILE A 9 -9.43 -1.99 2.04
C ILE A 9 -8.61 -1.24 3.08
N VAL A 10 -8.49 0.08 2.92
CA VAL A 10 -7.80 0.95 3.86
C VAL A 10 -8.80 1.98 4.40
N LYS A 11 -8.89 2.11 5.71
CA LYS A 11 -9.75 3.08 6.42
C LYS A 11 -8.88 3.91 7.36
N GLY A 12 -9.15 5.21 7.41
CA GLY A 12 -8.47 6.16 8.28
C GLY A 12 -9.13 7.53 8.20
N ASP A 13 -8.77 8.43 9.11
CA ASP A 13 -9.36 9.77 9.21
C ASP A 13 -8.80 10.73 8.15
N GLY A 14 -7.60 10.42 7.64
CA GLY A 14 -6.95 11.14 6.57
C GLY A 14 -5.76 10.36 6.03
N PHE A 15 -5.36 10.66 4.80
CA PHE A 15 -4.21 10.02 4.15
C PHE A 15 -3.28 11.07 3.56
N LEU A 16 -1.98 10.86 3.71
CA LEU A 16 -0.98 11.70 3.05
C LEU A 16 -1.00 11.47 1.53
N TYR A 17 -0.38 12.39 0.79
CA TYR A 17 -0.22 12.27 -0.65
C TYR A 17 0.43 10.92 -1.02
N ASN A 18 -0.22 10.18 -1.92
CA ASN A 18 0.13 8.82 -2.35
C ASN A 18 0.19 7.74 -1.27
N MET A 19 -0.14 8.01 -0.01
CA MET A 19 0.04 7.07 1.13
C MET A 19 -0.52 5.68 0.85
N VAL A 20 -1.79 5.60 0.44
CA VAL A 20 -2.45 4.32 0.15
C VAL A 20 -1.76 3.57 -0.99
N ARG A 21 -1.39 4.27 -2.08
CA ARG A 21 -0.73 3.65 -3.24
C ARG A 21 0.70 3.19 -2.91
N ILE A 22 1.39 3.88 -2.02
CA ILE A 22 2.72 3.49 -1.54
C ILE A 22 2.61 2.24 -0.66
N MET A 23 1.62 2.17 0.24
CA MET A 23 1.38 0.98 1.06
C MET A 23 1.08 -0.24 0.18
N VAL A 24 0.11 -0.13 -0.74
CA VAL A 24 -0.24 -1.20 -1.67
C VAL A 24 0.98 -1.65 -2.49
N GLY A 25 1.73 -0.70 -3.04
CA GLY A 25 2.90 -1.03 -3.84
C GLY A 25 4.05 -1.67 -3.05
N THR A 26 4.21 -1.32 -1.78
CA THR A 26 5.15 -1.98 -0.87
C THR A 26 4.74 -3.42 -0.60
N LEU A 27 3.45 -3.67 -0.35
CA LEU A 27 2.93 -5.04 -0.17
C LEU A 27 3.09 -5.89 -1.44
N LEU A 28 2.96 -5.31 -2.63
CA LEU A 28 3.23 -6.00 -3.89
C LEU A 28 4.72 -6.35 -4.02
N SER A 29 5.63 -5.42 -3.69
CA SER A 29 7.07 -5.70 -3.66
C SER A 29 7.45 -6.81 -2.67
N VAL A 30 6.72 -6.93 -1.55
CA VAL A 30 6.89 -8.04 -0.60
C VAL A 30 6.44 -9.38 -1.21
N ASN A 31 5.28 -9.40 -1.88
CA ASN A 31 4.79 -10.59 -2.58
C ASN A 31 5.76 -11.05 -3.68
N GLU A 32 6.36 -10.11 -4.41
CA GLU A 32 7.36 -10.38 -5.46
C GLU A 32 8.75 -10.75 -4.89
N GLY A 33 8.95 -10.69 -3.57
CA GLY A 33 10.24 -10.97 -2.92
C GLY A 33 11.31 -9.88 -3.12
N LEU A 34 10.93 -8.71 -3.62
CA LEU A 34 11.81 -7.55 -3.80
C LEU A 34 12.10 -6.81 -2.49
N ILE A 35 11.17 -6.89 -1.55
CA ILE A 35 11.31 -6.46 -0.16
C ILE A 35 11.03 -7.67 0.69
N LYS A 36 11.91 -8.02 1.62
CA LYS A 36 11.65 -9.13 2.52
C LYS A 36 10.68 -8.69 3.63
N ILE A 37 9.87 -9.63 4.10
CA ILE A 37 8.85 -9.34 5.12
C ILE A 37 9.45 -8.82 6.42
N ASP A 38 10.66 -9.28 6.78
CA ASP A 38 11.44 -8.86 7.95
C ASP A 38 12.01 -7.45 7.83
N GLU A 39 12.05 -6.85 6.63
CA GLU A 39 12.48 -5.46 6.42
C GLU A 39 11.34 -4.45 6.65
N LEU A 40 10.07 -4.87 6.64
CA LEU A 40 8.93 -3.96 6.81
C LEU A 40 8.97 -3.14 8.11
N PRO A 41 9.29 -3.71 9.29
CA PRO A 41 9.41 -2.94 10.53
C PRO A 41 10.44 -1.82 10.41
N ASP A 42 11.59 -2.09 9.80
CA ASP A 42 12.65 -1.10 9.62
C ASP A 42 12.27 -0.01 8.61
N ILE A 43 11.58 -0.38 7.52
CA ILE A 43 11.03 0.58 6.55
C ILE A 43 10.05 1.54 7.22
N MET A 44 9.17 1.01 8.08
CA MET A 44 8.22 1.82 8.83
C MET A 44 8.91 2.72 9.86
N ALA A 45 9.90 2.20 10.57
CA ALA A 45 10.67 2.94 11.57
C ALA A 45 11.53 4.06 10.96
N ALA A 46 12.10 3.83 9.79
CA ALA A 46 12.88 4.83 9.07
C ALA A 46 12.03 6.04 8.65
N GLY A 47 10.76 5.82 8.28
CA GLY A 47 9.87 6.89 7.83
C GLY A 47 10.29 7.53 6.49
N GLU A 48 11.21 6.89 5.76
CA GLU A 48 11.77 7.44 4.53
C GLU A 48 11.23 6.74 3.28
N ARG A 49 10.64 7.53 2.38
CA ARG A 49 9.97 7.04 1.16
C ARG A 49 10.84 6.12 0.30
N ARG A 50 12.17 6.35 0.26
CA ARG A 50 13.09 5.59 -0.60
C ARG A 50 13.17 4.11 -0.26
N PHE A 51 12.83 3.71 0.96
CA PHE A 51 12.85 2.32 1.41
C PHE A 51 11.52 1.58 1.13
N ALA A 52 10.45 2.30 0.84
CA ALA A 52 9.16 1.73 0.48
C ALA A 52 9.09 1.32 -0.99
N GLY A 53 8.19 0.39 -1.32
CA GLY A 53 8.00 -0.11 -2.67
C GLY A 53 7.56 0.95 -3.69
N LYS A 54 7.50 0.56 -4.96
CA LYS A 54 7.03 1.44 -6.04
C LYS A 54 5.59 1.88 -5.79
N THR A 55 5.23 3.11 -6.15
CA THR A 55 3.84 3.58 -5.99
C THR A 55 2.93 2.76 -6.92
N ALA A 56 1.90 2.10 -6.38
CA ALA A 56 0.94 1.33 -7.17
C ALA A 56 0.25 2.19 -8.23
N GLN A 57 -0.24 1.58 -9.32
CA GLN A 57 -0.94 2.30 -10.40
C GLN A 57 -2.22 2.98 -9.88
N ALA A 58 -2.53 4.17 -10.41
CA ALA A 58 -3.61 5.01 -9.87
C ALA A 58 -5.02 4.46 -10.15
N HIS A 59 -5.22 3.81 -11.30
CA HIS A 59 -6.53 3.33 -11.74
C HIS A 59 -7.09 2.15 -10.93
N GLY A 60 -6.29 1.56 -10.04
CA GLY A 60 -6.76 0.55 -9.09
C GLY A 60 -7.29 1.12 -7.76
N LEU A 61 -7.10 2.42 -7.51
CA LEU A 61 -7.55 3.09 -6.28
C LEU A 61 -8.87 3.83 -6.52
N TYR A 62 -9.84 3.61 -5.63
CA TYR A 62 -11.11 4.34 -5.60
C TYR A 62 -11.55 4.66 -4.17
N LEU A 63 -12.27 5.77 -3.99
CA LEU A 63 -12.89 6.12 -2.71
C LEU A 63 -14.15 5.25 -2.50
N ASN A 64 -14.13 4.43 -1.45
CA ASN A 64 -15.22 3.48 -1.21
C ASN A 64 -16.37 4.05 -0.35
N LYS A 65 -16.04 4.71 0.77
CA LYS A 65 -17.05 5.24 1.72
C LYS A 65 -16.46 6.36 2.57
N VAL A 66 -17.29 7.36 2.88
CA VAL A 66 -17.02 8.43 3.86
C VAL A 66 -17.99 8.25 5.03
N PHE A 67 -17.50 8.39 6.26
CA PHE A 67 -18.30 8.36 7.48
C PHE A 67 -18.48 9.79 7.98
N TYR A 68 -19.70 10.13 8.41
CA TYR A 68 -20.09 11.43 8.97
C TYR A 68 -20.59 11.24 10.39
#